data_AF-A0A1V8UKH1-F1
#
_entry.id   AF-A0A1V8UKH1-F1
#
_cell.length_a   1.000
_cell.length_b   1.000
_cell.length_c   1.000
_cell.angle_alpha   90.00
_cell.angle_beta   90.00
_cell.angle_gamma   90.00
#
_symmetry.space_group_name_H-M   'P 1'
#
loop_
_entity.id
_entity.type
_entity.pdbx_description
1 polymer ?
#
loop_
_entity_poly.entity_id
_entity_poly.type
_entity_poly.pdbx_seq_one_letter_code
_entity_poly.pdbx_strand_id
1 'polypeptide(L)'
;MAADEKLHRAEVILRLRSFHNVEIDIRTLSRFLAEPNICIAGYYAKDTELNASIIQLHHKVQCSDEETLKLLAQDGFKIDKSRLQRMRWRLGLKQRARSLEPSEEGPLRMRRKLRGAKRAGGKVEKMEIRLRAASKRINVMTTEFAGAKSANRGLVERFREAEQEIEWLRMCEREYYEPLLP
;
A
#
# COMPACT_ATOMS: atom_id res chain seq x y z
N MET A 1 -45.05 -25.79 -13.98
CA MET A 1 -44.50 -25.04 -12.84
C MET A 1 -43.92 -26.08 -11.87
N ALA A 2 -42.72 -26.58 -12.14
CA ALA A 2 -42.11 -27.63 -11.32
C ALA A 2 -41.47 -26.98 -10.10
N ALA A 3 -41.85 -27.46 -8.91
CA ALA A 3 -41.22 -27.04 -7.67
C ALA A 3 -39.71 -27.31 -7.76
N ASP A 4 -38.89 -26.33 -7.40
CA ASP A 4 -37.45 -26.48 -7.19
C ASP A 4 -37.22 -27.41 -5.99
N GLU A 5 -37.41 -28.72 -6.20
CA GLU A 5 -37.01 -29.75 -5.26
C GLU A 5 -35.49 -29.68 -5.13
N LYS A 6 -35.04 -29.30 -3.93
CA LYS A 6 -33.63 -29.23 -3.57
C LYS A 6 -33.04 -30.65 -3.54
N LEU A 7 -32.65 -31.18 -4.69
CA LEU A 7 -32.04 -32.51 -4.78
C LEU A 7 -30.80 -32.61 -3.87
N HIS A 8 -30.75 -33.67 -3.08
CA HIS A 8 -29.61 -33.93 -2.21
C HIS A 8 -28.44 -34.54 -2.98
N ARG A 9 -27.19 -34.36 -2.50
CA ARG A 9 -25.98 -34.83 -3.22
C ARG A 9 -25.99 -36.33 -3.48
N ALA A 10 -26.44 -37.10 -2.49
CA ALA A 10 -26.59 -38.55 -2.62
C ALA A 10 -27.60 -38.93 -3.71
N GLU A 11 -28.66 -38.13 -3.86
CA GLU A 11 -29.71 -38.35 -4.85
C GLU A 11 -29.23 -38.01 -6.27
N VAL A 12 -28.45 -36.94 -6.43
CA VAL A 12 -27.81 -36.60 -7.71
C VAL A 12 -26.87 -37.72 -8.15
N ILE A 13 -26.07 -38.28 -7.24
CA ILE A 13 -25.17 -39.40 -7.54
C ILE A 13 -25.97 -40.64 -7.93
N LEU A 14 -27.05 -40.95 -7.21
CA LEU A 14 -27.92 -42.07 -7.55
C LEU A 14 -28.55 -41.90 -8.94
N ARG A 15 -29.04 -40.69 -9.28
CA ARG A 15 -29.61 -40.42 -10.61
C ARG A 15 -28.55 -40.48 -11.71
N LEU A 16 -27.36 -39.94 -11.50
CA LEU A 16 -26.25 -40.03 -12.47
C LEU A 16 -25.84 -41.50 -12.69
N ARG A 17 -25.85 -42.31 -11.64
CA ARG A 17 -25.59 -43.76 -11.75
C ARG A 17 -26.72 -44.47 -12.49
N SER A 18 -27.98 -44.19 -12.19
CA SER A 18 -29.13 -44.87 -12.79
C SER A 18 -29.39 -44.48 -14.25
N PHE A 19 -29.25 -43.20 -14.60
CA PHE A 19 -29.60 -42.70 -15.95
C PHE A 19 -28.40 -42.67 -16.90
N HIS A 20 -27.19 -42.48 -16.39
CA HIS A 20 -25.99 -42.30 -17.21
C HIS A 20 -24.91 -43.35 -16.96
N ASN A 21 -25.12 -44.27 -16.01
CA ASN A 21 -24.17 -45.31 -15.63
C ASN A 21 -22.78 -44.78 -15.22
N VAL A 22 -22.77 -43.58 -14.62
CA VAL A 22 -21.56 -42.88 -14.20
C VAL A 22 -21.38 -43.03 -12.69
N GLU A 23 -20.27 -43.65 -12.26
CA GLU A 23 -19.89 -43.75 -10.85
C GLU A 23 -18.97 -42.59 -10.46
N ILE A 24 -19.50 -41.68 -9.65
CA ILE A 24 -18.76 -40.50 -9.16
C ILE A 24 -18.85 -40.46 -7.64
N ASP A 25 -17.69 -40.31 -7.00
CA ASP A 25 -17.61 -40.04 -5.56
C ASP A 25 -18.11 -38.61 -5.23
N ILE A 26 -18.68 -38.43 -4.04
CA ILE A 26 -19.24 -37.16 -3.55
C ILE A 26 -18.22 -36.03 -3.64
N ARG A 27 -16.93 -36.32 -3.39
CA ARG A 27 -15.85 -35.33 -3.49
C ARG A 27 -15.63 -34.87 -4.92
N THR A 28 -15.63 -35.80 -5.85
CA THR A 28 -15.45 -35.56 -7.29
C THR A 28 -16.63 -34.76 -7.84
N LEU A 29 -17.87 -35.13 -7.49
CA LEU A 29 -19.06 -34.35 -7.84
C LEU A 29 -19.00 -32.92 -7.28
N SER A 30 -18.56 -32.77 -6.03
CA SER A 30 -18.44 -31.44 -5.40
C SER A 30 -17.39 -30.56 -6.09
N ARG A 31 -16.29 -31.15 -6.58
CA ARG A 31 -15.25 -30.45 -7.35
C ARG A 31 -15.77 -30.04 -8.72
N PHE A 32 -16.44 -30.95 -9.43
CA PHE A 32 -17.04 -30.68 -10.74
C PHE A 32 -18.12 -29.60 -10.68
N LEU A 33 -18.91 -29.52 -9.61
CA LEU A 33 -19.91 -28.46 -9.44
C LEU A 33 -19.31 -27.14 -8.98
N ALA A 34 -18.12 -27.15 -8.38
CA ALA A 34 -17.41 -25.93 -7.99
C ALA A 34 -16.82 -25.17 -9.19
N GLU A 35 -16.36 -25.88 -10.24
CA GLU A 35 -15.82 -25.29 -11.47
C GLU A 35 -16.81 -24.36 -12.21
N PRO A 36 -18.08 -24.74 -12.45
CA PRO A 36 -19.11 -23.88 -13.00
C PRO A 36 -19.82 -23.01 -11.94
N ASN A 37 -19.28 -22.89 -10.72
CA ASN A 37 -19.85 -22.08 -9.62
C ASN A 37 -21.23 -22.55 -9.11
N ILE A 38 -21.63 -23.80 -9.35
CA ILE A 38 -22.89 -24.37 -8.86
C ILE A 38 -22.70 -24.77 -7.38
N CYS A 39 -22.82 -23.78 -6.48
CA CYS A 39 -22.65 -23.98 -5.04
C CYS A 39 -23.85 -24.71 -4.43
N ILE A 40 -23.65 -25.95 -4.00
CA ILE A 40 -24.68 -26.71 -3.26
C ILE A 40 -24.74 -26.19 -1.81
N ALA A 41 -25.91 -25.66 -1.44
CA ALA A 41 -26.26 -25.07 -0.15
C ALA A 41 -26.19 -26.08 1.02
N GLY A 42 -24.98 -26.39 1.50
CA GLY A 42 -24.79 -27.50 2.45
C GLY A 42 -24.67 -27.17 3.94
N TYR A 43 -24.35 -25.93 4.36
CA TYR A 43 -24.04 -25.67 5.79
C TYR A 43 -24.74 -24.49 6.45
N TYR A 44 -25.30 -23.53 5.70
CA TYR A 44 -25.94 -22.33 6.26
C TYR A 44 -27.37 -22.12 5.74
N ALA A 45 -27.99 -23.14 5.15
CA ALA A 45 -29.37 -23.04 4.66
C ALA A 45 -30.40 -22.83 5.79
N LYS A 46 -30.02 -23.13 7.03
CA LYS A 46 -30.81 -22.87 8.25
C LYS A 46 -30.77 -21.40 8.69
N ASP A 47 -29.70 -20.69 8.33
CA ASP A 47 -29.45 -19.29 8.72
C ASP A 47 -30.13 -18.32 7.73
N THR A 48 -31.43 -18.51 7.48
CA THR A 48 -32.19 -17.77 6.45
C THR A 48 -32.19 -16.26 6.69
N GLU A 49 -32.47 -15.84 7.92
CA GLU A 49 -32.49 -14.42 8.33
C GLU A 49 -31.12 -13.77 8.23
N LEU A 50 -30.08 -14.49 8.68
CA LEU A 50 -28.71 -14.01 8.60
C LEU A 50 -28.21 -13.91 7.15
N ASN A 51 -28.55 -14.89 6.31
CA ASN A 51 -28.24 -14.83 4.88
C ASN A 51 -28.95 -13.63 4.23
N ALA A 52 -30.22 -13.38 4.56
CA ALA A 52 -30.97 -12.24 4.06
C ALA A 52 -30.33 -10.91 4.50
N SER A 53 -29.93 -10.78 5.77
CA SER A 53 -29.24 -9.58 6.27
C SER A 53 -27.89 -9.38 5.59
N ILE A 54 -27.08 -10.44 5.42
CA ILE A 54 -25.80 -10.37 4.68
C ILE A 54 -26.01 -9.93 3.22
N ILE A 55 -27.04 -10.43 2.54
CA ILE A 55 -27.40 -10.04 1.17
C ILE A 55 -27.82 -8.57 1.12
N GLN A 56 -28.68 -8.13 2.05
CA GLN A 56 -29.12 -6.73 2.14
C GLN A 56 -27.95 -5.79 2.39
N LEU A 57 -27.07 -6.10 3.35
CA LEU A 57 -25.88 -5.30 3.66
C LEU A 57 -24.89 -5.28 2.50
N HIS A 58 -24.80 -6.36 1.72
CA HIS A 58 -23.93 -6.44 0.56
C HIS A 58 -24.43 -5.58 -0.61
N HIS A 59 -25.72 -5.64 -0.94
CA HIS A 59 -26.28 -4.93 -2.09
C HIS A 59 -26.72 -3.50 -1.80
N LYS A 60 -27.37 -3.24 -0.66
CA LYS A 60 -27.95 -1.93 -0.34
C LYS A 60 -26.94 -0.97 0.29
N VAL A 61 -26.11 -1.48 1.21
CA VAL A 61 -25.22 -0.63 2.03
C VAL A 61 -23.76 -0.71 1.57
N GLN A 62 -23.39 -1.77 0.83
CA GLN A 62 -22.03 -2.03 0.36
C GLN A 62 -20.96 -1.98 1.46
N CYS A 63 -21.32 -2.45 2.65
CA CYS A 63 -20.45 -2.47 3.82
C CYS A 63 -19.14 -3.24 3.56
N SER A 64 -18.05 -2.76 4.16
CA SER A 64 -16.85 -3.56 4.36
C SER A 64 -17.12 -4.71 5.33
N ASP A 65 -16.31 -5.77 5.28
CA ASP A 65 -16.47 -6.93 6.17
C ASP A 65 -16.53 -6.52 7.65
N GLU A 66 -15.78 -5.50 8.06
CA GLU A 66 -15.75 -5.00 9.43
C GLU A 66 -17.02 -4.22 9.81
N GLU A 67 -17.58 -3.46 8.88
CA GLU A 67 -18.87 -2.76 9.07
C GLU A 67 -20.03 -3.76 9.08
N THR A 68 -20.00 -4.77 8.20
CA THR A 68 -20.98 -5.85 8.18
C THR A 68 -20.99 -6.61 9.50
N LEU A 69 -19.83 -6.92 10.08
CA LEU A 69 -19.75 -7.56 11.40
C LEU A 69 -20.33 -6.70 12.51
N LYS A 70 -20.10 -5.38 12.50
CA LYS A 70 -20.66 -4.47 13.50
C LYS A 70 -22.18 -4.38 13.41
N LEU A 71 -22.73 -4.25 12.20
CA LEU A 71 -24.17 -4.18 11.97
C LEU A 71 -24.86 -5.50 12.32
N LEU A 72 -24.29 -6.64 11.91
CA LEU A 72 -24.79 -7.95 12.29
C LEU A 72 -24.74 -8.17 13.81
N ALA A 73 -23.71 -7.66 14.49
CA ALA A 73 -23.64 -7.72 15.95
C ALA A 73 -24.70 -6.84 16.63
N GLN A 74 -25.06 -5.68 16.05
CA GLN A 74 -26.18 -4.85 16.52
C GLN A 74 -27.52 -5.56 16.35
N ASP A 75 -27.69 -6.30 15.26
CA ASP A 75 -28.86 -7.14 14.98
C ASP A 75 -28.87 -8.45 15.81
N GLY A 76 -27.88 -8.66 16.69
CA GLY A 76 -27.79 -9.81 17.60
C GLY A 76 -27.09 -11.05 17.04
N PHE A 77 -26.57 -11.00 15.80
CA PHE A 77 -25.84 -12.11 15.20
C PHE A 77 -24.35 -12.10 15.60
N LYS A 78 -23.94 -13.08 16.40
CA LYS A 78 -22.53 -13.29 16.78
C LYS A 78 -21.82 -14.16 15.75
N ILE A 79 -21.03 -13.52 14.88
CA ILE A 79 -20.35 -14.17 13.75
C ILE A 79 -18.91 -13.69 13.67
N ASP A 80 -17.99 -14.62 13.41
CA ASP A 80 -16.59 -14.29 13.17
C ASP A 80 -16.34 -13.89 11.71
N LYS A 81 -15.31 -13.08 11.47
CA LYS A 81 -14.90 -12.61 10.13
C LYS A 81 -14.76 -13.76 9.12
N SER A 82 -14.13 -14.87 9.52
CA SER A 82 -13.94 -16.04 8.65
C SER A 82 -15.25 -16.78 8.34
N ARG A 83 -16.24 -16.74 9.24
CA ARG A 83 -17.58 -17.29 8.98
C ARG A 83 -18.33 -16.39 8.00
N LEU A 84 -18.31 -15.07 8.21
CA LEU A 84 -18.92 -14.10 7.30
C LEU A 84 -18.36 -14.22 5.86
N GLN A 85 -17.04 -14.32 5.72
CA GLN A 85 -16.40 -14.47 4.41
C GLN A 85 -16.81 -15.77 3.70
N ARG A 86 -16.86 -16.88 4.44
CA ARG A 86 -17.35 -18.16 3.89
C ARG A 86 -18.82 -18.10 3.48
N MET A 87 -19.67 -17.41 4.26
CA MET A 87 -21.08 -17.22 3.91
C MET A 87 -21.23 -16.36 2.66
N ARG A 88 -20.53 -15.22 2.57
CA ARG A 88 -20.51 -14.38 1.37
C ARG A 88 -20.02 -15.13 0.15
N TRP A 89 -18.98 -15.95 0.30
CA TRP A 89 -18.46 -16.75 -0.81
C TRP A 89 -19.49 -17.73 -1.35
N ARG A 90 -20.22 -18.40 -0.45
CA ARG A 90 -21.29 -19.34 -0.80
C ARG A 90 -22.53 -18.67 -1.39
N LEU A 91 -22.82 -17.45 -0.98
CA LEU A 91 -23.90 -16.63 -1.52
C LEU A 91 -23.52 -15.96 -2.86
N GLY A 92 -22.33 -16.25 -3.43
CA GLY A 92 -21.87 -15.67 -4.68
C GLY A 92 -21.40 -14.22 -4.57
N LEU A 93 -21.29 -13.68 -3.36
CA LEU A 93 -20.97 -12.28 -3.05
C LEU A 93 -19.45 -12.02 -3.04
N LYS A 94 -18.74 -12.55 -4.05
CA LYS A 94 -17.25 -12.59 -4.15
C LYS A 94 -16.62 -11.23 -4.44
N GLN A 95 -17.35 -10.34 -5.10
CA GLN A 95 -16.92 -8.98 -5.40
C GLN A 95 -17.90 -8.01 -4.73
N ARG A 96 -17.47 -6.83 -4.29
CA ARG A 96 -18.42 -5.75 -3.99
C ARG A 96 -19.25 -5.55 -5.25
N ALA A 97 -20.58 -5.60 -5.15
CA ALA A 97 -21.47 -5.49 -6.30
C ALA A 97 -21.01 -4.36 -7.23
N ARG A 98 -20.53 -4.73 -8.42
CA ARG A 98 -20.03 -3.78 -9.41
C ARG A 98 -21.22 -3.30 -10.23
N SER A 99 -22.05 -2.48 -9.62
CA SER A 99 -22.98 -1.58 -10.30
C SER A 99 -23.62 -0.68 -9.24
N LEU A 100 -23.29 0.60 -9.30
CA LEU A 100 -24.16 1.64 -8.76
C LEU A 100 -24.89 2.24 -9.94
N GLU A 101 -26.20 2.43 -9.77
CA GLU A 101 -26.99 3.29 -10.65
C GLU A 101 -26.36 4.69 -10.73
N PRO A 102 -26.45 5.39 -11.87
CA PRO A 102 -25.74 6.64 -12.16
C PRO A 102 -25.92 7.78 -11.14
N SER A 103 -26.92 7.70 -10.26
CA SER A 103 -27.27 8.75 -9.30
C SER A 103 -26.26 8.91 -8.14
N GLU A 104 -25.58 7.85 -7.70
CA GLU A 104 -24.67 7.89 -6.55
C GLU A 104 -23.17 7.94 -6.91
N GLU A 105 -22.84 8.02 -8.20
CA GLU A 105 -21.45 8.07 -8.67
C GLU A 105 -20.75 9.40 -8.36
N GLY A 106 -21.52 10.49 -8.22
CA GLY A 106 -21.03 11.83 -7.87
C GLY A 106 -20.33 11.87 -6.50
N PRO A 107 -21.02 11.52 -5.39
CA PRO A 107 -20.45 11.53 -4.04
C PRO A 107 -19.21 10.65 -3.87
N LEU A 108 -19.17 9.48 -4.53
CA LEU A 108 -18.03 8.56 -4.47
C LEU A 108 -16.85 9.00 -5.34
N ARG A 109 -17.09 9.57 -6.53
CA ARG A 109 -16.05 10.19 -7.35
C ARG A 109 -15.40 11.35 -6.60
N MET A 110 -16.18 12.14 -5.87
CA MET A 110 -15.67 13.20 -5.00
C MET A 110 -14.82 12.65 -3.85
N ARG A 111 -15.26 11.58 -3.17
CA ARG A 111 -14.44 10.90 -2.15
C ARG A 111 -13.12 10.33 -2.70
N ARG A 112 -13.14 9.76 -3.92
CA ARG A 112 -11.91 9.27 -4.59
C ARG A 112 -10.97 10.41 -4.94
N LYS A 113 -11.48 11.51 -5.51
CA LYS A 113 -10.72 12.75 -5.77
C LYS A 113 -10.10 13.31 -4.50
N LEU A 114 -10.87 13.40 -3.40
CA LEU A 114 -10.40 13.87 -2.10
C LEU A 114 -9.32 12.96 -1.50
N ARG A 115 -9.45 11.63 -1.61
CA ARG A 115 -8.40 10.70 -1.18
C ARG A 115 -7.13 10.84 -2.03
N GLY A 116 -7.27 11.05 -3.34
CA GLY A 116 -6.16 11.36 -4.24
C GLY A 116 -5.45 12.66 -3.85
N ALA A 117 -6.21 13.73 -3.62
CA ALA A 117 -5.70 15.03 -3.20
C ALA A 117 -4.99 14.97 -1.83
N LYS A 118 -5.55 14.26 -0.84
CA LYS A 118 -4.87 14.05 0.46
C LYS A 118 -3.55 13.30 0.33
N ARG A 119 -3.50 12.26 -0.51
CA ARG A 119 -2.25 11.52 -0.79
C ARG A 119 -1.23 12.40 -1.53
N ALA A 120 -1.68 13.25 -2.45
CA ALA A 120 -0.82 14.21 -3.13
C ALA A 120 -0.28 15.26 -2.14
N GLY A 121 -1.13 15.81 -1.28
CA GLY A 121 -0.73 16.76 -0.22
C GLY A 121 0.34 16.19 0.70
N GLY A 122 0.17 14.95 1.19
CA GLY A 122 1.21 14.30 2.02
C GLY A 122 2.53 14.03 1.28
N LYS A 123 2.50 13.83 -0.04
CA LYS A 123 3.73 13.73 -0.85
C LYS A 123 4.42 15.09 -0.99
N VAL A 124 3.66 16.17 -1.18
CA VAL A 124 4.19 17.54 -1.26
C VAL A 124 4.83 17.95 0.06
N GLU A 125 4.16 17.71 1.19
CA GLU A 125 4.69 17.99 2.52
C GLU A 125 6.01 17.25 2.79
N LYS A 126 6.07 15.96 2.41
CA LYS A 126 7.31 15.18 2.52
C LYS A 126 8.43 15.70 1.61
N MET A 127 8.09 16.22 0.43
CA MET A 127 9.06 16.85 -0.47
C MET A 127 9.55 18.18 0.10
N GLU A 128 8.68 19.01 0.69
CA GLU A 128 9.09 20.25 1.36
C GLU A 128 10.06 20.00 2.51
N ILE A 129 9.80 19.00 3.36
CA ILE A 129 10.70 18.64 4.46
C ILE A 129 12.09 18.26 3.91
N ARG A 130 12.13 17.45 2.85
CA ARG A 130 13.39 17.05 2.19
C ARG A 130 14.11 18.25 1.57
N LEU A 131 13.38 19.15 0.92
CA LEU A 131 13.92 20.36 0.32
C LEU A 131 14.54 21.26 1.39
N ARG A 132 13.82 21.53 2.49
CA ARG A 132 14.34 22.32 3.62
C ARG A 132 15.59 21.69 4.22
N ALA A 133 15.63 20.36 4.37
CA ALA A 133 16.82 19.65 4.85
C ALA A 133 18.00 19.79 3.89
N ALA A 134 17.77 19.68 2.58
CA ALA A 134 18.81 19.86 1.57
C ALA A 134 19.34 21.30 1.57
N SER A 135 18.46 22.31 1.61
CA SER A 135 18.86 23.73 1.68
C SER A 135 19.71 24.03 2.93
N LYS A 136 19.36 23.46 4.09
CA LYS A 136 20.18 23.60 5.30
C LYS A 136 21.58 23.03 5.11
N ARG A 137 21.71 21.84 4.51
CA ARG A 137 23.01 21.22 4.22
C ARG A 137 23.84 22.05 3.24
N ILE A 138 23.20 22.57 2.19
CA ILE A 138 23.87 23.46 1.23
C ILE A 138 24.43 24.67 1.97
N ASN A 139 23.62 25.37 2.76
CA ASN A 139 24.07 26.56 3.50
C ASN A 139 25.27 26.27 4.41
N VAL A 140 25.25 25.14 5.13
CA VAL A 140 26.37 24.73 5.98
C VAL A 140 27.64 24.53 5.15
N MET A 141 27.56 23.76 4.05
CA MET A 141 28.70 23.57 3.15
C MET A 141 29.20 24.90 2.58
N THR A 142 28.32 25.82 2.18
CA THR A 142 28.73 27.13 1.64
C THR A 142 29.51 27.94 2.69
N THR A 143 29.07 27.91 3.94
CA THR A 143 29.77 28.59 5.04
C THR A 143 31.13 27.95 5.35
N GLU A 144 31.22 26.62 5.35
CA GLU A 144 32.47 25.89 5.53
C GLU A 144 33.46 26.18 4.41
N PHE A 145 33.01 26.18 3.14
CA PHE A 145 33.83 26.55 1.99
C PHE A 145 34.31 28.00 2.06
N ALA A 146 33.47 28.93 2.50
CA ALA A 146 33.87 30.32 2.70
C ALA A 146 34.95 30.45 3.79
N GLY A 147 34.77 29.74 4.91
CA GLY A 147 35.76 29.69 6.00
C GLY A 147 37.09 29.09 5.55
N ALA A 148 37.07 27.95 4.85
CA ALA A 148 38.26 27.30 4.31
C ALA A 148 38.98 28.21 3.28
N LYS A 149 38.23 28.91 2.42
CA LYS A 149 38.80 29.86 1.47
C LYS A 149 39.48 31.04 2.16
N SER A 150 38.90 31.54 3.26
CA SER A 150 39.52 32.59 4.07
C SER A 150 40.80 32.11 4.76
N ALA A 151 40.79 30.90 5.33
CA ALA A 151 41.98 30.31 5.95
C ALA A 151 43.12 30.10 4.95
N ASN A 152 42.81 29.60 3.74
CA ASN A 152 43.79 29.43 2.68
C ASN A 152 44.41 30.75 2.22
N ARG A 153 43.64 31.85 2.14
CA ARG A 153 44.21 33.17 1.82
C ARG A 153 45.24 33.61 2.85
N GLY A 154 44.93 33.49 4.14
CA GLY A 154 45.87 33.83 5.20
C GLY A 154 47.13 32.95 5.20
N LEU A 155 47.01 31.68 4.82
CA LEU A 155 48.19 30.81 4.64
C LEU A 155 49.05 31.26 3.45
N VAL A 156 48.43 31.59 2.31
CA VAL A 156 49.16 32.08 1.13
C VAL A 156 49.90 33.38 1.43
N GLU A 157 49.29 34.29 2.18
CA GLU A 157 49.94 35.53 2.62
C GLU A 157 51.15 35.23 3.52
N ARG A 158 51.01 34.37 4.53
CA ARG A 158 52.14 33.95 5.39
C ARG A 158 53.26 33.26 4.62
N PHE A 159 52.92 32.44 3.63
CA PHE A 159 53.93 31.81 2.78
C PHE A 159 54.72 32.85 1.98
N ARG A 160 54.03 33.86 1.42
CA ARG A 160 54.71 34.96 0.72
C ARG A 160 55.59 35.80 1.65
N GLU A 161 55.11 36.11 2.85
CA GLU A 161 55.90 36.83 3.86
C GLU A 161 57.17 36.04 4.23
N ALA A 162 57.04 34.73 4.47
CA ALA A 162 58.17 33.86 4.75
C ALA A 162 59.15 33.75 3.57
N GLU A 163 58.66 33.70 2.33
CA GLU A 163 59.51 33.72 1.13
C GLU A 163 60.30 35.03 1.01
N GLN A 164 59.66 36.17 1.26
CA GLN A 164 60.32 37.49 1.28
C GLN A 164 61.36 37.58 2.39
N GLU A 165 61.06 37.04 3.58
CA GLU A 165 61.99 37.01 4.70
C GLU A 165 63.21 36.12 4.41
N ILE A 166 63.00 34.93 3.83
CA ILE A 166 64.08 34.05 3.37
C ILE A 166 64.94 34.75 2.31
N GLU A 167 64.32 35.46 1.36
CA GLU A 167 65.04 36.17 0.31
C GLU A 167 65.85 37.36 0.84
N TRP A 168 65.30 38.09 1.82
CA TRP A 168 66.02 39.13 2.55
C TRP A 168 67.22 38.57 3.30
N LEU A 169 67.05 37.47 4.04
CA LEU A 169 68.14 36.78 4.75
C LEU A 169 69.25 36.32 3.78
N ARG A 170 68.89 35.77 2.60
CA ARG A 170 69.86 35.41 1.55
C ARG A 170 70.63 36.61 1.01
N MET A 171 69.99 37.78 0.89
CA MET A 171 70.67 39.01 0.46
C MET A 171 71.62 39.52 1.53
N CYS A 172 71.21 39.51 2.80
CA CYS A 172 72.09 39.88 3.92
C CYS A 172 73.27 38.92 4.10
N GLU A 173 73.09 37.61 3.88
CA GLU A 173 74.21 36.65 3.86
C GLU A 173 75.19 36.91 2.71
N ARG A 174 74.71 37.37 1.55
CA ARG A 174 75.58 37.75 0.42
C ARG A 174 76.42 38.99 0.69
N GLU A 175 75.92 39.94 1.48
CA GLU A 175 76.69 41.13 1.91
C GLU A 175 77.81 40.77 2.90
N TYR A 176 77.77 39.59 3.53
CA TYR A 176 78.81 39.08 4.44
C TYR A 176 79.87 38.18 3.79
N TYR A 177 79.83 37.98 2.46
CA TYR A 177 80.94 37.35 1.74
C TYR A 177 82.00 38.41 1.42
N GLU A 178 82.98 38.54 2.31
CA GLU A 178 84.25 39.21 2.02
C GLU A 178 84.85 38.66 0.71
N PRO A 179 85.32 39.53 -0.21
CA PRO A 179 86.10 39.10 -1.35
C PRO A 179 87.48 38.69 -0.83
N LEU A 180 87.67 37.39 -0.57
CA LEU A 180 89.00 36.83 -0.43
C LEU A 180 89.66 36.80 -1.82
N LEU A 181 90.31 37.92 -2.16
CA LEU A 181 91.44 37.97 -3.11
C LEU A 181 92.71 37.56 -2.36
N PRO A 182 93.65 36.80 -2.97
CA PRO A 182 94.26 37.11 -4.27
C PRO A 182 93.87 36.18 -5.42
#